data_AF-A0A7C3VI56-F1
#
_entry.id   AF-A0A7C3VI56-F1
#
_cell.length_a   1.000
_cell.length_b   1.000
_cell.length_c   1.000
_cell.angle_alpha   90.00
_cell.angle_beta   90.00
_cell.angle_gamma   90.00
#
_symmetry.space_group_name_H-M   'P 1'
#
loop_
_entity.id
_entity.type
_entity.pdbx_description
1 polymer ?
#
loop_
_entity_poly.entity_id
_entity_poly.type
_entity_poly.pdbx_seq_one_letter_code
_entity_poly.pdbx_strand_id
1 'polypeptide(L)'
;MSDEVEEFVSRFPRKPTPSNSVEDLFEIQHTGEWNYQIEGGGTKIFIDGYRDRTILEAKYVSTPDRSPYIPNSQIPNFIRQKIVKQIRDEFRRIANVIKDPTSPFESLEVITNHSEAKVFFAELLQELNIVGNVVIRE
;
A
#
# COMPACT_ATOMS: atom_id res chain seq x y z
N MET A 1 4.92 -0.46 -23.23
CA MET A 1 4.25 -1.14 -22.10
C MET A 1 4.02 -0.19 -20.92
N SER A 2 4.92 0.77 -20.66
CA SER A 2 4.67 1.94 -19.79
C SER A 2 3.39 2.70 -20.16
N ASP A 3 3.09 2.81 -21.45
CA ASP A 3 2.07 3.74 -21.96
C ASP A 3 0.64 3.39 -21.52
N GLU A 4 0.33 2.11 -21.30
CA GLU A 4 -1.03 1.68 -20.88
C GLU A 4 -1.32 2.06 -19.42
N VAL A 5 -0.35 1.88 -18.52
CA VAL A 5 -0.50 2.26 -17.11
C VAL A 5 -0.58 3.78 -16.98
N GLU A 6 0.28 4.50 -17.70
CA GLU A 6 0.24 5.96 -17.75
C GLU A 6 -1.10 6.48 -18.27
N GLU A 7 -1.61 5.91 -19.38
CA GLU A 7 -2.92 6.27 -19.91
C GLU A 7 -4.03 5.97 -18.90
N PHE A 8 -4.01 4.81 -18.25
CA PHE A 8 -4.98 4.43 -17.24
C PHE A 8 -4.98 5.40 -16.05
N VAL A 9 -3.81 5.67 -15.47
CA VAL A 9 -3.65 6.56 -14.31
C VAL A 9 -4.04 8.00 -14.65
N SER A 10 -3.74 8.47 -15.86
CA SER A 10 -4.05 9.84 -16.29
C SER A 10 -5.54 10.20 -16.28
N ARG A 11 -6.42 9.18 -16.27
CA ARG A 11 -7.88 9.35 -16.23
C ARG A 11 -8.40 9.73 -14.84
N PHE A 12 -7.56 9.63 -13.83
CA PHE A 12 -7.96 9.80 -12.44
C PHE A 12 -7.23 10.96 -11.76
N PRO A 13 -7.81 11.54 -10.69
CA PRO A 13 -7.12 12.55 -9.89
C PRO A 13 -5.83 12.04 -9.26
N ARG A 14 -4.87 12.95 -9.05
CA ARG A 14 -3.74 12.75 -8.15
C ARG A 14 -3.69 13.86 -7.12
N LYS A 15 -3.04 13.60 -5.98
CA LYS A 15 -2.77 14.59 -4.94
C LYS A 15 -1.30 14.53 -4.54
N PRO A 16 -0.68 15.64 -4.10
CA PRO A 16 0.66 15.58 -3.54
C PRO A 16 0.67 14.64 -2.34
N THR A 17 1.71 13.81 -2.26
CA THR A 17 2.02 13.07 -1.04
C THR A 17 2.29 14.09 0.07
N PRO A 18 1.71 13.94 1.28
CA PRO A 18 2.07 14.77 2.42
C PRO A 18 3.59 14.74 2.67
N SER A 19 4.14 15.73 3.36
CA SER A 19 5.58 15.85 3.62
C SER A 19 5.89 16.35 5.03
N ASN A 20 4.98 16.09 5.97
CA ASN A 20 4.98 16.70 7.30
C ASN A 20 5.58 15.79 8.38
N SER A 21 5.81 14.50 8.07
CA SER A 21 6.25 13.48 9.02
C SER A 21 7.34 12.58 8.43
N VAL A 22 7.96 11.73 9.26
CA VAL A 22 8.96 10.77 8.77
C VAL A 22 8.29 9.65 7.96
N GLU A 23 7.05 9.31 8.31
CA GLU A 23 6.19 8.41 7.55
C GLU A 23 5.97 8.96 6.13
N ASP A 24 5.61 10.25 6.03
CA ASP A 24 5.39 10.95 4.78
C ASP A 24 6.65 11.00 3.90
N LEU A 25 7.82 11.27 4.51
CA LEU A 25 9.09 11.32 3.80
C LEU A 25 9.52 9.93 3.30
N PHE A 26 9.25 8.89 4.08
CA PHE A 26 9.49 7.49 3.68
C PHE A 26 8.60 7.12 2.49
N GLU A 27 7.34 7.55 2.48
CA GLU A 27 6.45 7.39 1.33
C GLU A 27 7.02 8.08 0.08
N ILE A 28 7.33 9.38 0.17
CA ILE A 28 7.91 10.14 -0.95
C ILE A 28 9.17 9.46 -1.51
N GLN A 29 10.07 9.03 -0.62
CA GLN A 29 11.34 8.40 -1.00
C GLN A 29 11.15 7.11 -1.80
N HIS A 30 10.06 6.37 -1.55
CA HIS A 30 9.88 5.03 -2.09
C HIS A 30 8.77 4.89 -3.12
N THR A 31 7.81 5.81 -3.16
CA THR A 31 6.64 5.75 -4.05
C THR A 31 6.46 7.03 -4.88
N GLY A 32 7.13 8.12 -4.50
CA GLY A 32 7.15 9.39 -5.23
C GLY A 32 6.28 10.49 -4.60
N GLU A 33 6.30 11.67 -5.21
CA GLU A 33 5.68 12.90 -4.68
C GLU A 33 4.16 12.98 -4.88
N TRP A 34 3.55 11.97 -5.50
CA TRP A 34 2.13 11.97 -5.86
C TRP A 34 1.47 10.66 -5.44
N ASN A 35 0.31 10.77 -4.80
CA ASN A 35 -0.63 9.65 -4.70
C ASN A 35 -1.62 9.69 -5.85
N TYR A 36 -1.93 8.52 -6.39
CA TYR A 36 -2.77 8.38 -7.58
C TYR A 36 -4.07 7.72 -7.22
N GLN A 37 -5.18 8.35 -7.58
CA GLN A 37 -6.46 7.67 -7.52
C GLN A 37 -6.54 6.66 -8.66
N ILE A 38 -7.05 5.48 -8.37
CA ILE A 38 -7.34 4.45 -9.37
C ILE A 38 -8.68 3.80 -9.06
N GLU A 39 -9.31 3.25 -10.09
CA GLU A 39 -10.60 2.57 -9.99
C GLU A 39 -10.56 1.23 -10.73
N GLY A 40 -11.21 0.22 -10.16
CA GLY A 40 -11.26 -1.13 -10.72
C GLY A 40 -12.00 -2.08 -9.77
N GLY A 41 -12.64 -3.13 -10.28
CA GLY A 41 -13.35 -4.14 -9.50
C GLY A 41 -14.47 -3.55 -8.64
N GLY A 42 -15.11 -2.49 -9.14
CA GLY A 42 -16.17 -1.76 -8.43
C GLY A 42 -15.69 -0.95 -7.22
N THR A 43 -14.39 -0.64 -7.13
CA THR A 43 -13.85 0.18 -6.04
C THR A 43 -12.95 1.32 -6.53
N LYS A 44 -12.65 2.22 -5.60
CA LYS A 44 -11.87 3.44 -5.79
C LYS A 44 -10.92 3.62 -4.62
N ILE A 45 -9.66 3.88 -4.89
CA ILE A 45 -8.59 3.99 -3.88
C ILE A 45 -7.50 4.95 -4.35
N PHE A 46 -6.81 5.60 -3.41
CA PHE A 46 -5.54 6.26 -3.68
C PHE A 46 -4.43 5.27 -3.35
N ILE A 47 -3.48 5.10 -4.27
CA ILE A 47 -2.23 4.36 -4.05
C ILE A 47 -1.07 5.33 -3.83
N ASP A 48 -0.07 4.90 -3.07
CA ASP A 48 1.07 5.74 -2.73
C ASP A 48 1.96 6.03 -3.95
N GLY A 49 2.01 5.09 -4.91
CA GLY A 49 2.71 5.24 -6.18
C GLY A 49 2.62 3.99 -7.04
N TYR A 50 3.29 3.98 -8.20
CA TYR A 50 3.38 2.81 -9.06
C TYR A 50 4.71 2.78 -9.83
N ARG A 51 5.09 1.59 -10.29
CA ARG A 51 6.20 1.38 -11.22
C ARG A 51 5.82 0.27 -12.19
N ASP A 52 5.87 0.56 -13.49
CA ASP A 52 5.34 -0.33 -14.52
C ASP A 52 3.92 -0.79 -14.16
N ARG A 53 3.68 -2.11 -14.07
CA ARG A 53 2.37 -2.70 -13.73
C ARG A 53 2.25 -3.05 -12.24
N THR A 54 3.12 -2.50 -11.40
CA THR A 54 3.16 -2.75 -9.95
C THR A 54 2.68 -1.52 -9.18
N ILE A 55 1.67 -1.71 -8.32
CA ILE A 55 1.25 -0.73 -7.32
C ILE A 55 2.28 -0.72 -6.18
N LEU A 56 2.64 0.46 -5.69
CA LEU A 56 3.56 0.64 -4.56
C LEU A 56 2.80 1.18 -3.35
N GLU A 57 3.05 0.58 -2.18
CA GLU A 57 2.49 1.01 -0.89
C GLU A 57 3.59 1.11 0.16
N ALA A 58 3.79 2.29 0.74
CA ALA A 58 4.75 2.53 1.80
C ALA A 58 4.09 2.42 3.17
N LYS A 59 4.68 1.64 4.07
CA LYS A 59 4.18 1.42 5.44
C LYS A 59 5.34 1.52 6.42
N TYR A 60 5.57 2.75 6.90
CA TYR A 60 6.61 3.05 7.88
C TYR A 60 6.19 2.66 9.30
N VAL A 61 7.14 2.10 10.05
CA VAL A 61 7.02 1.81 11.47
C VAL A 61 7.91 2.78 12.23
N SER A 62 7.32 3.81 12.82
CA SER A 62 8.04 4.79 13.64
C SER A 62 8.33 4.30 15.04
N THR A 63 7.37 3.62 15.67
CA THR A 63 7.47 3.17 17.06
C THR A 63 7.12 1.68 17.14
N PRO A 64 8.12 0.77 16.98
CA PRO A 64 7.87 -0.67 16.87
C PRO A 64 7.08 -1.25 18.04
N ASP A 65 7.41 -0.84 19.27
CA ASP A 65 6.74 -1.28 20.50
C ASP A 65 5.25 -0.88 20.56
N ARG A 66 4.77 0.01 19.69
CA ARG A 66 3.35 0.42 19.58
C ARG A 66 2.79 0.28 18.16
N SER A 67 3.47 -0.46 17.29
CA SER A 67 3.04 -0.62 15.91
C SER A 67 1.87 -1.59 15.78
N PRO A 68 0.80 -1.27 15.04
CA PRO A 68 -0.29 -2.20 14.79
C PRO A 68 0.14 -3.41 13.93
N TYR A 69 1.23 -3.26 13.15
CA TYR A 69 1.75 -4.27 12.23
C TYR A 69 2.67 -5.28 12.92
N ILE A 70 3.11 -4.99 14.15
CA ILE A 70 3.99 -5.87 14.90
C ILE A 70 3.15 -6.73 15.86
N PRO A 71 3.26 -8.07 15.78
CA PRO A 71 2.62 -8.96 16.74
C PRO A 71 3.06 -8.66 18.18
N ASN A 72 2.14 -8.70 19.13
CA ASN A 72 2.41 -8.48 20.57
C ASN A 72 3.05 -7.11 20.92
N SER A 73 2.92 -6.10 20.06
CA SER A 73 3.24 -4.73 20.45
C SER A 73 2.31 -4.24 21.57
N GLN A 74 2.72 -3.19 22.27
CA GLN A 74 2.01 -2.59 23.39
C GLN A 74 0.86 -1.66 22.97
N ILE A 75 0.50 -1.66 21.68
CA ILE A 75 -0.65 -0.91 21.20
C ILE A 75 -1.94 -1.47 21.83
N PRO A 76 -2.87 -0.62 22.31
CA PRO A 76 -4.15 -1.10 22.82
C PRO A 76 -4.93 -1.92 21.78
N ASN A 77 -5.44 -3.10 22.17
CA ASN A 77 -6.09 -4.04 21.26
C ASN A 77 -7.22 -3.42 20.42
N PHE A 78 -8.05 -2.55 21.00
CA PHE A 78 -9.14 -1.90 20.27
C PHE A 78 -8.62 -0.97 19.16
N ILE A 79 -7.48 -0.31 19.38
CA ILE A 79 -6.81 0.53 18.38
C ILE A 79 -6.22 -0.35 17.29
N ARG A 80 -5.52 -1.43 17.67
CA ARG A 80 -4.95 -2.39 16.72
C ARG A 80 -6.01 -2.95 15.79
N GLN A 81 -7.12 -3.46 16.33
CA GLN A 81 -8.20 -4.04 15.55
C GLN A 81 -8.79 -3.03 14.56
N LYS A 82 -8.96 -1.78 14.99
CA LYS A 82 -9.45 -0.70 14.11
C LYS A 82 -8.47 -0.44 12.96
N ILE A 83 -7.19 -0.27 13.24
CA ILE A 83 -6.18 0.04 12.20
C ILE A 83 -5.99 -1.16 11.26
N VAL A 84 -5.87 -2.37 11.79
CA VAL A 84 -5.74 -3.59 10.98
C VAL A 84 -6.96 -3.77 10.08
N LYS A 85 -8.18 -3.48 10.56
CA LYS A 85 -9.37 -3.50 9.71
C LYS A 85 -9.27 -2.49 8.57
N GLN A 86 -8.84 -1.26 8.83
CA GLN A 86 -8.67 -0.24 7.79
C GLN A 86 -7.66 -0.65 6.72
N ILE A 87 -6.52 -1.21 7.13
CA ILE A 87 -5.48 -1.70 6.22
C ILE A 87 -5.95 -2.90 5.41
N ARG A 88 -6.70 -3.82 6.03
CA ARG A 88 -7.33 -4.93 5.29
C ARG A 88 -8.33 -4.44 4.26
N ASP A 89 -9.13 -3.43 4.59
CA ASP A 89 -10.06 -2.83 3.64
C ASP A 89 -9.34 -2.11 2.49
N GLU A 90 -8.23 -1.43 2.76
CA GLU A 90 -7.35 -0.84 1.75
C GLU A 90 -6.78 -1.90 0.80
N PHE A 91 -6.15 -2.94 1.33
CA PHE A 91 -5.53 -3.98 0.53
C PHE A 91 -6.57 -4.81 -0.24
N ARG A 92 -7.77 -5.01 0.32
CA ARG A 92 -8.89 -5.63 -0.40
C ARG A 92 -9.29 -4.81 -1.62
N ARG A 93 -9.28 -3.48 -1.51
CA ARG A 93 -9.57 -2.61 -2.67
C ARG A 93 -8.47 -2.66 -3.71
N ILE A 94 -7.20 -2.67 -3.29
CA ILE A 94 -6.06 -2.88 -4.21
C ILE A 94 -6.19 -4.24 -4.92
N ALA A 95 -6.54 -5.30 -4.20
CA ALA A 95 -6.77 -6.62 -4.78
C ALA A 95 -7.87 -6.61 -5.85
N ASN A 96 -8.96 -5.87 -5.62
CA ASN A 96 -10.03 -5.71 -6.59
C ASN A 96 -9.56 -4.98 -7.86
N VAL A 97 -8.72 -3.96 -7.71
CA VAL A 97 -8.13 -3.24 -8.86
C VAL A 97 -7.20 -4.16 -9.65
N ILE A 98 -6.31 -4.91 -8.99
CA ILE A 98 -5.39 -5.84 -9.66
C ILE A 98 -6.15 -6.99 -10.37
N LYS A 99 -7.26 -7.46 -9.81
CA LYS A 99 -8.07 -8.55 -10.41
C LYS A 99 -9.05 -8.07 -11.47
N ASP A 100 -9.21 -6.76 -11.66
CA ASP A 100 -10.07 -6.22 -12.71
C ASP A 100 -9.36 -6.37 -14.07
N PRO A 101 -9.94 -7.08 -15.05
CA PRO A 101 -9.34 -7.24 -16.37
C PRO A 101 -9.18 -5.92 -17.16
N THR A 102 -9.82 -4.83 -16.72
CA THR A 102 -9.69 -3.49 -17.31
C THR A 102 -8.59 -2.65 -16.66
N SER A 103 -8.01 -3.12 -15.56
CA SER A 103 -6.87 -2.50 -14.90
C SER A 103 -5.57 -3.05 -15.48
N PRO A 104 -4.59 -2.19 -15.82
CA PRO A 104 -3.28 -2.65 -16.27
C PRO A 104 -2.36 -3.05 -15.10
N PHE A 105 -2.79 -2.93 -13.85
CA PHE A 105 -1.98 -3.34 -12.70
C PHE A 105 -2.05 -4.85 -12.48
N GLU A 106 -0.88 -5.46 -12.24
CA GLU A 106 -0.74 -6.91 -12.09
C GLU A 106 -0.25 -7.32 -10.70
N SER A 107 0.36 -6.40 -9.96
CA SER A 107 1.00 -6.74 -8.68
C SER A 107 1.05 -5.59 -7.69
N LEU A 108 1.35 -5.92 -6.43
CA LEU A 108 1.57 -4.99 -5.32
C LEU A 108 2.96 -5.20 -4.71
N GLU A 109 3.72 -4.12 -4.53
CA GLU A 109 4.94 -4.10 -3.71
C GLU A 109 4.68 -3.26 -2.45
N VAL A 110 4.74 -3.90 -1.28
CA VAL A 110 4.66 -3.21 0.01
C VAL A 110 6.07 -2.93 0.51
N ILE A 111 6.37 -1.67 0.78
CA ILE A 111 7.67 -1.19 1.21
C ILE A 111 7.57 -0.80 2.68
N THR A 112 8.35 -1.44 3.54
CA THR A 112 8.38 -1.15 4.98
C THR A 112 9.80 -1.02 5.49
N ASN A 113 10.00 -0.42 6.65
CA ASN A 113 11.30 -0.31 7.30
C ASN A 113 11.52 -1.38 8.40
N HIS A 114 10.55 -2.28 8.63
CA HIS A 114 10.60 -3.21 9.77
C HIS A 114 10.33 -4.67 9.37
N SER A 115 11.19 -5.58 9.84
CA SER A 115 11.12 -7.02 9.52
C SER A 115 9.87 -7.71 10.06
N GLU A 116 9.44 -7.38 11.27
CA GLU A 116 8.20 -7.95 11.83
C GLU A 116 6.95 -7.45 11.11
N ALA A 117 6.93 -6.18 10.68
CA ALA A 117 5.83 -5.66 9.86
C ALA A 117 5.81 -6.33 8.47
N LYS A 118 6.98 -6.66 7.92
CA LYS A 118 7.06 -7.44 6.67
C LYS A 118 6.29 -8.77 6.78
N VAL A 119 6.38 -9.48 7.91
CA VAL A 119 5.65 -10.74 8.12
C VAL A 119 4.14 -10.50 8.05
N PHE A 120 3.65 -9.49 8.78
CA PHE A 120 2.23 -9.12 8.78
C PHE A 120 1.70 -8.81 7.37
N PHE A 121 2.43 -7.98 6.60
CA PHE A 121 1.99 -7.63 5.25
C PHE A 121 2.08 -8.83 4.30
N ALA A 122 3.08 -9.70 4.43
CA ALA A 122 3.20 -10.88 3.59
C ALA A 122 2.03 -11.85 3.81
N GLU A 123 1.63 -12.08 5.07
CA GLU A 123 0.44 -12.84 5.41
C GLU A 123 -0.84 -12.20 4.84
N LEU A 124 -0.94 -10.88 4.89
CA LEU A 124 -2.08 -10.15 4.33
C LEU A 124 -2.18 -10.28 2.80
N LEU A 125 -1.05 -10.21 2.08
CA LEU A 125 -1.02 -10.43 0.64
C LEU A 125 -1.50 -11.85 0.29
N GLN A 126 -1.04 -12.84 1.05
CA GLN A 126 -1.45 -14.23 0.88
C GLN A 126 -2.94 -14.43 1.14
N GLU A 127 -3.46 -13.90 2.24
CA GLU A 127 -4.87 -14.01 2.61
C GLU A 127 -5.81 -13.42 1.55
N LEU A 128 -5.40 -12.29 0.95
CA LEU A 128 -6.20 -11.60 -0.06
C LEU A 128 -5.94 -12.11 -1.50
N ASN A 129 -5.08 -13.12 -1.66
CA ASN A 129 -4.63 -13.62 -2.96
C ASN A 129 -4.16 -12.48 -3.88
N ILE A 130 -3.28 -11.64 -3.37
CA ILE A 130 -2.65 -10.55 -4.13
C ILE A 130 -1.29 -11.05 -4.63
N VAL A 131 -1.07 -10.95 -5.95
CA VAL A 131 0.27 -11.16 -6.50
C VAL A 131 1.14 -10.00 -6.05
N GLY A 132 2.16 -10.26 -5.24
CA GLY A 132 2.95 -9.18 -4.69
C GLY A 132 4.11 -9.62 -3.82
N ASN A 133 4.90 -8.63 -3.41
CA ASN A 133 6.05 -8.81 -2.54
C ASN A 133 6.07 -7.75 -1.44
N VAL A 134 6.76 -8.09 -0.34
CA VAL A 134 7.04 -7.14 0.74
C VAL A 134 8.55 -6.99 0.89
N VAL A 135 9.03 -5.76 0.73
CA VAL A 135 10.46 -5.41 0.76
C VAL A 135 10.78 -4.52 1.95
N ILE A 136 12.00 -4.68 2.48
CA ILE A 136 12.52 -3.81 3.54
C ILE A 136 13.43 -2.75 2.90
N ARG A 137 13.21 -1.49 3.27
CA ARG A 137 14.00 -0.32 2.83
C ARG A 137 14.22 0.64 4.01
N GLU A 138 15.29 1.42 3.91
CA GLU A 138 15.66 2.48 4.85
C GLU A 138 15.31 3.86 4.27
#